data_AF-M5JSI6-F1
#
_entry.id   AF-M5JSI6-F1
#
_cell.length_a   1.000
_cell.length_b   1.000
_cell.length_c   1.000
_cell.angle_alpha   90.00
_cell.angle_beta   90.00
_cell.angle_gamma   90.00
#
_symmetry.space_group_name_H-M   'P 1'
#
loop_
_entity.id
_entity.type
_entity.pdbx_description
1 polymer ?
#
loop_
_entity_poly.entity_id
_entity_poly.type
_entity_poly.pdbx_seq_one_letter_code
_entity_poly.pdbx_strand_id
1 'polypeptide(L)' 'MSERKKYRVTERAGNWVAGKKVRPGDVLLLTEAQAEYELMRGVLTVVSVDTALDIEAIAPAPRNMAIPVAPNKRRRR' A
#
# COMPACT_ATOMS: atom_id res chain seq x y z
N MET A 1 22.78 2.63 -23.75
CA MET A 1 22.04 3.61 -22.95
C MET A 1 21.13 2.83 -22.01
N SER A 2 21.23 3.00 -20.70
CA SER A 2 20.34 2.29 -19.76
C SER A 2 18.95 2.91 -19.82
N GLU A 3 17.95 2.11 -20.17
CA GLU A 3 16.55 2.54 -20.20
C GLU A 3 16.09 2.89 -18.76
N ARG A 4 15.46 4.06 -18.61
CA ARG A 4 14.89 4.51 -17.33
C ARG A 4 13.41 4.23 -17.33
N LYS A 5 12.94 3.48 -16.34
CA LYS A 5 11.52 3.11 -16.17
C LYS A 5 10.92 3.86 -14.96
N LYS A 6 9.59 3.98 -14.95
CA LYS A 6 8.84 4.59 -13.85
C LYS A 6 8.51 3.55 -12.79
N TYR A 7 8.84 3.86 -11.54
CA TYR A 7 8.58 3.02 -10.39
C TYR A 7 7.82 3.81 -9.33
N ARG A 8 6.84 3.19 -8.68
CA ARG A 8 6.10 3.77 -7.58
C ARG A 8 6.66 3.28 -6.26
N VAL A 9 6.85 4.21 -5.34
CA VAL A 9 7.29 3.96 -3.99
C VAL A 9 6.12 3.42 -3.18
N THR A 10 6.29 2.27 -2.55
CA THR A 10 5.25 1.63 -1.72
C THR A 10 5.28 2.18 -0.29
N GLU A 11 4.27 1.84 0.51
CA GLU A 11 4.24 2.16 1.95
C GLU A 11 5.32 1.42 2.76
N ARG A 12 5.91 0.36 2.19
CA ARG A 12 7.04 -0.35 2.79
C ARG A 12 8.37 0.37 2.58
N ALA A 13 8.40 1.38 1.73
CA ALA A 13 9.59 2.18 1.52
C ALA A 13 9.90 3.01 2.77
N GLY A 14 11.18 3.04 3.13
CA GLY A 14 11.68 4.02 4.09
C GLY A 14 11.71 5.42 3.49
N ASN A 15 12.36 6.35 4.19
CA ASN A 15 12.51 7.73 3.74
C ASN A 15 13.44 7.89 2.51
N TRP A 16 14.13 6.82 2.10
CA TRP A 16 15.14 6.83 1.04
C TRP A 16 15.05 5.58 0.16
N VAL A 17 15.13 5.78 -1.15
CA VAL A 17 15.16 4.72 -2.18
C VAL A 17 16.20 5.08 -3.23
N ALA A 18 17.12 4.16 -3.53
CA ALA A 18 18.21 4.38 -4.48
C ALA A 18 18.99 5.71 -4.27
N GLY A 19 19.20 6.11 -3.00
CA GLY A 19 19.89 7.34 -2.64
C GLY A 19 19.08 8.63 -2.79
N LYS A 20 17.79 8.55 -3.10
CA LYS A 20 16.87 9.70 -3.18
C LYS A 20 15.88 9.68 -2.02
N LYS A 21 15.61 10.86 -1.47
CA LYS A 21 14.58 11.04 -0.44
C LYS A 21 13.20 10.93 -1.08
N VAL A 22 12.35 10.04 -0.56
CA VAL A 22 11.05 9.71 -1.14
C VAL A 22 9.97 9.60 -0.08
N ARG A 23 8.72 9.63 -0.52
CA ARG A 23 7.53 9.34 0.28
C ARG A 23 6.73 8.19 -0.35
N PRO A 24 5.96 7.43 0.45
CA PRO A 24 5.01 6.48 -0.08
C PRO A 24 4.10 7.11 -1.13
N GLY A 25 3.95 6.45 -2.28
CA GLY A 25 3.17 6.93 -3.41
C GLY A 25 3.96 7.76 -4.43
N ASP A 26 5.17 8.21 -4.13
CA ASP A 26 6.01 8.95 -5.09
C ASP A 26 6.37 8.08 -6.30
N VAL A 27 6.57 8.73 -7.45
CA VAL A 27 7.01 8.07 -8.69
C VAL A 27 8.44 8.48 -9.01
N LEU A 28 9.32 7.49 -9.12
CA LEU A 28 10.73 7.67 -9.45
C LEU A 28 11.04 7.16 -10.85
N LEU A 29 11.91 7.90 -11.54
CA LEU A 29 12.58 7.43 -12.75
C LEU A 29 13.94 6.86 -12.34
N LEU A 30 14.06 5.54 -12.43
CA LEU A 30 15.26 4.79 -12.09
C LEU A 30 15.67 3.90 -13.27
N THR A 31 16.95 3.54 -13.33
CA THR A 31 17.40 2.46 -14.22
C THR A 31 17.03 1.10 -13.63
N GLU A 32 16.99 0.07 -14.47
CA GLU A 32 16.71 -1.31 -14.03
C GLU A 32 17.66 -1.76 -12.91
N ALA A 33 18.96 -1.53 -13.06
CA ALA A 33 19.97 -1.83 -12.03
C ALA A 33 19.77 -1.06 -10.70
N GLN A 34 19.20 0.15 -10.74
CA GLN A 34 18.90 0.91 -9.52
C GLN A 34 17.63 0.41 -8.83
N ALA A 35 16.67 -0.09 -9.61
CA ALA A 35 15.38 -0.55 -9.10
C ALA A 35 15.40 -2.02 -8.68
N GLU A 36 16.28 -2.86 -9.23
CA GLU A 36 16.32 -4.30 -9.01
C GLU A 36 16.34 -4.69 -7.52
N TYR A 37 17.26 -4.10 -6.75
CA TYR A 37 17.37 -4.34 -5.32
C TYR A 37 16.11 -3.91 -4.54
N GLU A 38 15.52 -2.77 -4.92
CA GLU A 38 14.36 -2.20 -4.23
C GLU A 38 13.04 -2.90 -4.61
N LEU A 39 12.94 -3.42 -5.84
CA LEU A 39 11.86 -4.28 -6.30
C LEU A 39 11.86 -5.60 -5.54
N MET A 40 13.04 -6.23 -5.38
CA MET A 40 13.17 -7.48 -4.65
C MET A 40 12.79 -7.34 -3.16
N ARG A 41 13.02 -6.16 -2.57
CA ARG A 41 12.59 -5.82 -1.21
C ARG A 41 11.10 -5.46 -1.10
N GLY A 42 10.39 -5.32 -2.23
CA GLY A 42 9.01 -4.86 -2.27
C GLY A 42 8.84 -3.41 -1.85
N VAL A 43 9.90 -2.60 -1.98
CA VAL A 43 9.92 -1.16 -1.68
C VAL A 43 9.42 -0.35 -2.87
N LEU A 44 9.69 -0.83 -4.08
CA LEU A 44 9.19 -0.27 -5.34
C LEU A 44 8.21 -1.22 -6.03
N THR A 45 7.31 -0.65 -6.83
CA THR A 45 6.49 -1.37 -7.81
C THR A 45 6.64 -0.74 -9.18
N VAL A 46 6.62 -1.55 -10.23
CA VAL A 46 6.70 -1.05 -11.62
C VAL A 46 5.39 -0.36 -11.95
N VAL A 47 5.44 0.90 -12.37
CA VAL A 47 4.27 1.57 -12.94
C VAL A 47 4.24 1.23 -14.42
N SER A 48 3.81 0.02 -14.73
CA SER A 48 3.33 -0.25 -16.09
C SER A 48 2.08 0.58 -16.29
N VAL A 49 2.01 1.26 -17.44
CA VAL A 49 0.86 2.12 -17.81
C VAL A 49 -0.44 1.29 -17.92
N ASP A 50 -0.33 -0.04 -17.83
CA ASP A 50 -1.40 -1.02 -17.97
C ASP A 50 -1.88 -1.68 -16.66
N THR A 51 -1.42 -1.26 -15.48
CA THR A 51 -1.83 -1.91 -14.22
C THR A 51 -2.42 -0.91 -13.22
N ALA A 52 -3.60 -0.42 -13.58
CA ALA A 52 -4.66 -0.32 -12.57
C ALA A 52 -4.99 -1.76 -12.11
N LEU A 53 -5.37 -1.94 -10.84
CA LEU A 53 -5.75 -3.23 -10.20
C LEU A 53 -4.60 -3.98 -9.51
N ASP A 54 -4.26 -3.61 -8.27
CA ASP A 54 -3.94 -4.59 -7.21
C ASP A 54 -3.79 -3.96 -5.80
N ILE A 55 -4.65 -2.99 -5.46
CA ILE A 55 -4.79 -2.55 -4.06
C ILE A 55 -6.28 -2.38 -3.73
N GLU A 56 -7.07 -3.43 -3.95
CA GLU A 56 -8.44 -3.59 -3.41
C GLU A 56 -8.57 -4.86 -2.55
N ALA A 57 -7.52 -5.25 -1.82
CA ALA A 57 -7.55 -6.47 -0.99
C ALA A 57 -7.12 -6.27 0.47
N ILE A 58 -7.27 -5.07 1.02
CA ILE A 58 -7.34 -4.90 2.47
C ILE A 58 -8.69 -4.28 2.78
N ALA A 59 -9.74 -5.09 2.73
CA ALA A 59 -11.01 -4.74 3.35
C ALA A 59 -10.74 -4.53 4.85
N PRO A 60 -10.93 -3.33 5.41
CA PRO A 60 -11.03 -3.21 6.87
C PRO A 60 -12.30 -3.93 7.26
N ALA A 61 -12.20 -5.04 8.00
CA ALA A 61 -13.38 -5.73 8.51
C ALA A 61 -14.23 -4.73 9.32
N PRO A 62 -15.45 -4.34 8.88
CA PRO A 62 -16.31 -3.54 9.71
C PRO A 62 -17.08 -4.53 10.59
N ARG A 63 -16.52 -4.87 11.75
CA ARG A 63 -17.28 -5.54 12.81
C ARG A 63 -17.46 -4.58 13.99
N ASN A 64 -18.14 -3.47 13.71
CA ASN A 64 -19.07 -2.90 14.69
C ASN A 64 -20.17 -3.94 14.95
N MET A 65 -19.85 -4.98 15.74
CA MET A 65 -20.85 -5.76 16.44
C MET A 65 -21.40 -4.88 17.55
N ALA A 66 -22.26 -3.94 17.18
CA ALA A 66 -23.23 -3.41 18.11
C ALA A 66 -24.16 -4.59 18.44
N ILE A 67 -23.93 -5.23 19.58
CA ILE A 67 -24.91 -6.12 20.20
C ILE A 67 -25.91 -5.17 20.88
N PRO A 68 -27.14 -4.97 20.37
CA PRO A 68 -28.16 -4.35 21.18
C PRO A 68 -28.52 -5.35 22.28
N VAL A 69 -27.91 -5.21 23.46
CA VAL A 69 -28.47 -5.79 24.68
C VAL A 69 -29.82 -5.10 24.87
N ALA A 70 -30.89 -5.82 24.51
CA ALA A 70 -32.25 -5.37 24.74
C ALA A 70 -32.44 -5.07 26.24
N PRO A 71 -33.08 -3.94 26.61
CA PRO A 71 -33.42 -3.69 28.00
C PRO A 71 -34.45 -4.72 28.44
N ASN A 72 -34.04 -5.65 29.31
CA ASN A 72 -34.96 -6.61 29.92
C ASN A 72 -35.93 -5.85 30.84
N LYS A 73 -37.06 -5.44 30.28
CA LYS A 73 -38.26 -5.00 31.02
C LYS A 73 -38.81 -6.21 31.80
N ARG A 74 -38.18 -6.55 32.93
CA ARG A 74 -38.86 -7.34 33.97
C ARG A 74 -39.83 -6.43 34.71
N ARG A 75 -41.00 -6.33 34.11
CA ARG A 75 -42.24 -5.85 34.71
C ARG A 75 -42.78 -6.94 35.64
N ARG A 76 -43.40 -6.51 36.76
CA ARG A 76 -44.19 -7.28 37.75
C ARG A 76 -43.32 -7.89 38.88
N ARG A 77 -43.69 -7.79 40.15
CA ARG A 77 -44.91 -7.30 40.82
C ARG A 77 -44.59 -7.05 42.28
#